data_AF-A0A7W1ERP7-F1
#
_entry.id   AF-A0A7W1ERP7-F1
#
_cell.length_a   1.000
_cell.length_b   1.000
_cell.length_c   1.000
_cell.angle_alpha   90.00
_cell.angle_beta   90.00
_cell.angle_gamma   90.00
#
_symmetry.space_group_name_H-M   'P 1'
#
loop_
_entity.id
_entity.type
_entity.pdbx_description
1 polymer ?
#
loop_
_entity_poly.entity_id
_entity_poly.type
_entity_poly.pdbx_seq_one_letter_code
_entity_poly.pdbx_strand_id
1 'polypeptide(L)' 'MPNHRKDIDKKMLLMRTFYDPKLFDMPVEINIYGDKVAYLSFGEEVIGTIIHSPQIAQAQRELFNMIKLASKSS' A
#
# COMPACT_ATOMS: atom_id res chain seq x y z
N MET A 1 14.05 0.76 -5.42
CA MET A 1 14.24 2.07 -6.09
C MET A 1 14.58 3.12 -5.04
N PRO A 2 15.70 3.84 -5.12
CA PRO A 2 16.16 4.70 -4.03
C PRO A 2 15.79 6.16 -4.27
N ASN A 3 14.60 6.58 -3.82
CA ASN A 3 14.33 8.00 -3.57
C ASN A 3 13.17 8.19 -2.57
N HIS A 4 13.37 7.77 -1.31
CA HIS A 4 12.38 7.95 -0.24
C HIS A 4 12.71 9.21 0.58
N ARG A 5 12.07 10.34 0.29
CA ARG A 5 12.18 11.51 1.17
C ARG A 5 11.07 11.51 2.23
N LYS A 6 11.46 11.33 3.50
CA LYS A 6 10.55 11.24 4.65
C LYS A 6 9.69 12.50 4.87
N ASP A 7 10.16 13.67 4.40
CA ASP A 7 9.45 14.95 4.52
C ASP A 7 8.24 15.05 3.59
N ILE A 8 8.33 14.48 2.38
CA ILE A 8 7.22 14.41 1.42
C ILE A 8 6.17 13.42 1.91
N ASP A 9 6.62 12.26 2.39
CA ASP A 9 5.74 11.19 2.85
C ASP A 9 4.81 11.67 3.97
N LYS A 10 5.37 12.40 4.94
CA LYS A 10 4.59 12.99 6.04
C LYS A 10 3.54 13.99 5.54
N LYS A 11 3.86 14.82 4.55
CA LYS A 11 2.91 15.78 3.95
C LYS A 11 1.79 15.10 3.17
N MET A 12 2.11 13.99 2.49
CA MET A 12 1.15 13.22 1.69
C MET A 12 0.40 12.15 2.51
N LEU A 13 0.63 12.09 3.82
CA LEU A 13 0.11 11.03 4.71
C LEU A 13 0.42 9.62 4.18
N LEU A 14 1.59 9.49 3.55
CA LEU A 14 2.06 8.26 2.94
C LEU A 14 2.88 7.47 3.97
N MET A 15 2.49 6.23 4.22
CA MET A 15 3.30 5.27 4.97
C MET A 15 3.74 4.18 4.00
N ARG A 16 5.04 4.16 3.65
CA ARG A 16 5.62 3.10 2.82
C ARG A 16 6.03 1.93 3.69
N THR A 17 5.67 0.73 3.30
CA THR A 17 6.10 -0.51 3.95
C THR A 17 6.53 -1.54 2.92
N PHE A 18 7.61 -2.25 3.22
CA PHE A 18 8.08 -3.37 2.41
C PHE A 18 7.67 -4.67 3.10
N TYR A 19 7.08 -5.57 2.34
CA TYR A 19 6.81 -6.93 2.79
C TYR A 19 8.02 -7.81 2.47
N ASP A 20 8.18 -8.91 3.22
CA ASP A 20 9.14 -9.95 2.85
C ASP A 20 8.72 -10.52 1.48
N PRO A 21 9.58 -10.49 0.44
CA PRO A 21 9.27 -11.07 -0.86
C PRO A 21 8.85 -12.55 -0.80
N LYS A 22 9.25 -13.29 0.24
CA LYS A 22 8.81 -14.68 0.47
C LYS A 22 7.33 -14.80 0.84
N LEU A 23 6.75 -13.73 1.38
CA LEU A 23 5.35 -13.68 1.82
C LEU A 23 4.43 -13.02 0.78
N PHE A 24 4.99 -12.15 -0.07
CA PHE A 24 4.25 -11.45 -1.12
C PHE A 24 5.19 -11.02 -2.25
N ASP A 25 5.09 -11.70 -3.40
CA ASP A 25 5.93 -11.48 -4.59
C ASP A 25 5.15 -10.96 -5.82
N MET A 26 3.84 -10.78 -5.69
CA MET A 26 3.01 -10.30 -6.78
C MET A 26 3.43 -8.89 -7.23
N PRO A 27 3.53 -8.61 -8.54
CA PRO A 27 3.98 -7.32 -9.08
C PRO A 27 2.87 -6.27 -9.03
N VAL A 28 2.23 -6.11 -7.88
CA VAL A 28 1.15 -5.16 -7.65
C VAL A 28 1.54 -4.22 -6.52
N GLU A 29 1.52 -2.92 -6.81
CA GLU A 29 1.67 -1.87 -5.82
C GLU A 29 0.29 -1.42 -5.33
N ILE A 30 0.09 -1.44 -4.00
CA ILE A 30 -1.15 -1.00 -3.36
C ILE A 30 -0.84 0.25 -2.53
N ASN A 31 -1.49 1.37 -2.87
CA ASN A 31 -1.32 2.64 -2.20
C ASN A 31 -2.63 3.09 -1.55
N ILE A 32 -2.57 3.49 -0.28
CA ILE A 32 -3.72 4.02 0.46
C ILE A 32 -3.43 5.45 0.91
N TYR A 33 -4.10 6.44 0.31
CA TYR A 33 -3.82 7.87 0.52
C TYR A 33 -5.12 8.67 0.64
N GLY A 34 -5.25 9.48 1.70
CA GLY A 34 -6.51 10.15 2.01
C GLY A 34 -7.70 9.17 2.05
N ASP A 35 -8.71 9.45 1.23
CA ASP A 35 -9.94 8.66 1.00
C ASP A 35 -9.86 7.77 -0.26
N LYS A 36 -8.65 7.42 -0.72
CA LYS A 36 -8.41 6.71 -1.98
C LYS A 36 -7.55 5.47 -1.80
N VAL A 37 -7.76 4.49 -2.66
CA VAL A 37 -6.90 3.32 -2.85
C VAL A 37 -6.49 3.25 -4.31
N ALA A 38 -5.20 3.08 -4.59
CA ALA A 38 -4.69 2.78 -5.91
C ALA A 38 -4.10 1.37 -5.96
N TYR A 39 -4.49 0.60 -6.97
CA TYR A 39 -3.88 -0.66 -7.35
C TYR A 39 -3.14 -0.44 -8.67
N LEU A 40 -1.83 -0.66 -8.68
CA LEU A 40 -1.00 -0.59 -9.87
C LEU A 40 -0.41 -1.98 -10.13
N SER A 41 -0.88 -2.64 -11.18
CA SER A 41 -0.39 -3.95 -11.63
C SER A 41 0.69 -3.75 -12.68
N PHE A 42 1.84 -4.38 -12.48
CA PHE A 42 2.99 -4.38 -13.39
C PHE A 42 3.24 -5.79 -13.97
N GLY A 43 2.17 -6.53 -14.23
CA GLY A 43 2.22 -7.86 -14.85
C GLY A 43 2.51 -7.79 -16.36
N GLU A 44 1.80 -8.58 -17.16
CA GLU A 44 1.95 -8.54 -18.63
C GLU A 44 1.54 -7.17 -19.21
N GLU A 45 0.49 -6.57 -18.65
CA GLU A 45 0.05 -5.22 -18.97
C GLU A 45 0.08 -4.32 -17.74
N VAL A 46 0.47 -3.06 -17.94
CA VAL A 46 0.41 -2.05 -16.88
C VAL A 46 -1.02 -1.56 -16.73
N ILE A 47 -1.65 -1.91 -15.62
CA ILE A 47 -3.03 -1.53 -15.31
C ILE A 47 -3.07 -0.78 -13.98
N GLY A 48 -3.75 0.36 -13.97
CA GLY A 48 -3.95 1.17 -12.77
C GLY A 48 -5.43 1.39 -12.48
N THR A 49 -5.85 1.10 -11.25
CA THR A 49 -7.20 1.37 -10.76
C THR A 49 -7.14 2.26 -9.53
N ILE A 50 -7.83 3.40 -9.56
CA ILE A 50 -7.98 4.29 -8.42
C ILE A 50 -9.44 4.27 -7.96
N ILE A 51 -9.67 3.94 -6.71
CA ILE A 51 -10.99 3.93 -6.07
C ILE A 51 -11.06 5.12 -5.10
N HIS A 52 -12.05 6.01 -5.30
CA HIS A 52 -12.34 7.11 -4.38
C HIS A 52 -13.50 6.69 -3.47
N SER A 53 -13.21 6.29 -2.24
CA SER A 53 -14.20 5.94 -1.24
C SER A 53 -13.56 5.96 0.16
N PRO A 54 -14.06 6.80 1.08
CA PRO A 54 -13.58 6.81 2.46
C PRO A 54 -13.70 5.44 3.14
N GLN A 55 -14.78 4.70 2.88
CA GLN A 55 -15.04 3.39 3.47
C GLN A 55 -14.03 2.35 2.99
N ILE A 56 -13.75 2.30 1.69
CA ILE A 56 -12.79 1.35 1.11
C ILE A 56 -11.37 1.69 1.56
N ALA A 57 -11.01 2.98 1.59
CA ALA A 57 -9.71 3.42 2.08
C ALA A 57 -9.51 3.03 3.55
N GLN A 58 -10.51 3.23 4.40
CA GLN A 58 -10.43 2.85 5.81
C GLN A 58 -10.31 1.34 6.00
N ALA A 59 -11.14 0.55 5.29
CA ALA A 59 -11.08 -0.91 5.35
C ALA A 59 -9.69 -1.45 4.95
N GLN A 60 -9.06 -0.86 3.93
CA GLN A 60 -7.70 -1.25 3.54
C GLN A 60 -6.63 -0.87 4.58
N ARG A 61 -6.78 0.27 5.27
CA ARG A 61 -5.88 0.62 6.39
C ARG A 61 -5.98 -0.40 7.53
N GLU A 62 -7.19 -0.85 7.83
CA GLU A 62 -7.44 -1.84 8.88
C GLU A 62 -6.84 -3.21 8.52
N LEU A 63 -7.07 -3.69 7.29
CA LEU A 63 -6.43 -4.91 6.76
C LEU A 63 -4.89 -4.83 6.84
N PHE A 64 -4.32 -3.72 6.37
CA PHE A 64 -2.89 -3.48 6.44
C PHE A 64 -2.36 -3.57 7.89
N ASN A 65 -3.04 -2.93 8.84
CA ASN A 65 -2.66 -2.95 10.24
C ASN A 65 -2.78 -4.34 10.86
N MET A 66 -3.83 -5.10 10.51
CA MET A 66 -3.99 -6.49 10.96
C MET A 66 -2.84 -7.39 10.51
N ILE A 67 -2.44 -7.31 9.23
CA ILE A 67 -1.31 -8.09 8.69
C ILE A 67 -0.01 -7.69 9.40
N LYS A 68 0.19 -6.39 9.64
CA LYS A 68 1.36 -5.89 10.38
C LYS A 68 1.41 -6.37 11.84
N LEU A 69 0.26 -6.54 12.48
CA LEU A 69 0.19 -7.10 13.84
C LEU A 69 0.48 -8.60 13.81
N ALA A 70 -0.12 -9.35 12.89
CA ALA A 70 0.10 -10.79 12.75
C ALA A 70 1.58 -11.13 12.50
N SER A 71 2.25 -10.38 11.62
CA SER A 71 3.69 -10.57 11.31
C SER A 71 4.66 -10.25 12.45
N LYS A 72 4.23 -9.51 13.48
CA LYS A 72 5.05 -9.23 14.67
C LYS A 72 4.90 -10.28 15.78
N SER A 73 3.86 -11.11 15.69
CA SER A 73 3.50 -12.10 16.70
C SER A 73 3.96 -13.52 16.34
N SER A 74 4.76 -13.68 15.27
CA SER A 74 5.31 -14.94 14.76
C SER A 74 6.84 -14.95 14.86
#